data_AF-U6DJN8-F1
#
_entry.id   AF-U6DJN8-F1
#
_cell.length_a   1.000
_cell.length_b   1.000
_cell.length_c   1.000
_cell.angle_alpha   90.00
_cell.angle_beta   90.00
_cell.angle_gamma   90.00
#
_symmetry.space_group_name_H-M   'P 1'
#
loop_
_entity.id
_entity.type
_entity.pdbx_description
1 polymer ?
#
loop_
_entity_poly.entity_id
_entity_poly.type
_entity_poly.pdbx_seq_one_letter_code
_entity_poly.pdbx_strand_id
1 'polypeptide(L)'
;NLFCVIRLLVEFPATGGVIPSWQFQPVKLTRYVTTFDFFLAACEIIFCFFILYYVVEEILEIRIHKLHYFRSCWNCLDVVIVVLSMVAIGINIHRASNVEVLLQFLEDQNTFPNFEHPAYWQIQFNNIAAVIVFFVWIKLFKFINFNRTMSQLSTTMSRCAKDLFGFAIMFFIIFLAYAQLAYLVFGTQVDDFSTFQECIFTQFRIILGDINFAEIEEANRVLGPIYFTTFVFFMFFILLNMFLAIINDTYSEVKSDLAQQKAEMELSDLIRK
;
A
#
# COMPACT_ATOMS: atom_id res chain seq x y z
N ASN A 1 -16.04 14.33 -23.16
CA ASN A 1 -15.73 13.01 -23.74
C ASN A 1 -15.31 12.01 -22.67
N LEU A 2 -16.29 11.45 -21.96
CA LEU A 2 -16.08 10.40 -20.97
C LEU A 2 -17.03 9.27 -21.34
N PHE A 3 -16.51 8.06 -21.52
CA PHE A 3 -17.31 6.87 -21.73
C PHE A 3 -17.46 6.15 -20.40
N CYS A 4 -18.54 5.39 -20.20
CA CYS A 4 -18.71 4.57 -19.02
C CYS A 4 -18.95 3.13 -19.47
N VAL A 5 -18.13 2.20 -18.99
CA VAL A 5 -18.30 0.77 -19.19
C VAL A 5 -19.03 0.20 -17.98
N ILE A 6 -20.13 -0.50 -18.22
CA ILE A 6 -20.98 -1.09 -17.18
C ILE A 6 -20.87 -2.60 -17.29
N ARG A 7 -20.49 -3.25 -16.19
CA ARG A 7 -20.50 -4.71 -16.06
C ARG A 7 -21.39 -5.08 -14.89
N LEU A 8 -22.45 -5.83 -15.17
CA LEU A 8 -23.34 -6.43 -14.19
C LEU A 8 -23.06 -7.93 -14.21
N LEU A 9 -22.60 -8.46 -13.08
CA LEU A 9 -22.27 -9.87 -12.92
C LEU A 9 -23.24 -10.47 -11.90
N VAL A 10 -23.87 -11.58 -12.27
CA VAL A 10 -24.75 -12.32 -11.38
C VAL A 10 -24.18 -13.72 -11.27
N GLU A 11 -23.58 -14.03 -10.13
CA GLU A 11 -22.99 -15.33 -9.86
C GLU A 11 -24.05 -16.26 -9.27
N PHE A 12 -24.10 -17.49 -9.77
CA PHE A 12 -24.99 -18.54 -9.28
C PHE A 12 -24.13 -19.65 -8.65
N PRO A 13 -23.88 -19.60 -7.33
CA PRO A 13 -23.17 -20.66 -6.64
C PRO A 13 -23.88 -22.01 -6.78
N ALA A 14 -23.11 -23.10 -6.73
CA ALA A 14 -23.66 -24.46 -6.78
C ALA A 14 -24.62 -24.79 -5.61
N THR A 15 -24.60 -23.98 -4.55
CA THR A 15 -25.55 -24.05 -3.42
C THR A 15 -26.93 -23.49 -3.76
N GLY A 16 -27.13 -22.92 -4.95
CA GLY A 16 -28.42 -22.43 -5.43
C GLY A 16 -28.74 -20.97 -5.07
N GLY A 17 -27.77 -20.23 -4.52
CA GLY A 17 -27.90 -18.79 -4.24
C GLY A 17 -27.75 -17.91 -5.49
N VAL A 18 -27.91 -16.60 -5.30
CA VAL A 18 -27.66 -15.58 -6.33
C VAL A 18 -26.84 -14.45 -5.70
N ILE A 19 -25.64 -14.19 -6.21
CA ILE A 19 -24.74 -13.14 -5.72
C ILE A 19 -24.57 -12.08 -6.82
N PRO A 20 -25.25 -10.92 -6.70
CA PRO A 20 -25.08 -9.83 -7.66
C PRO A 20 -23.83 -9.01 -7.33
N SER A 21 -23.06 -8.66 -8.36
CA SER A 21 -21.98 -7.67 -8.29
C SER A 21 -22.04 -6.73 -9.50
N TRP A 22 -21.57 -5.50 -9.31
CA TRP A 22 -21.62 -4.45 -10.33
C TRP A 22 -20.30 -3.69 -10.40
N GLN A 23 -19.95 -3.25 -11.60
CA GLN A 23 -18.78 -2.43 -11.86
C GLN A 23 -19.12 -1.34 -12.87
N PHE A 24 -18.93 -0.08 -12.45
CA PHE A 24 -19.14 1.11 -13.28
C PHE A 24 -17.79 1.82 -13.45
N GLN A 25 -17.25 1.79 -14.67
CA GLN A 25 -15.92 2.33 -14.93
C GLN A 25 -15.97 3.49 -15.94
N PRO A 26 -15.70 4.73 -15.51
CA PRO A 26 -15.49 5.84 -16.44
C PRO A 26 -14.12 5.71 -17.12
N VAL A 27 -14.09 5.92 -18.44
CA VAL A 27 -12.88 5.89 -19.26
C VAL A 27 -12.88 7.10 -20.21
N LYS A 28 -11.81 7.88 -20.19
CA LYS A 28 -11.59 8.97 -21.16
C LYS A 28 -10.86 8.39 -22.38
N LEU A 29 -11.62 8.00 -23.41
CA LEU A 29 -11.04 7.40 -24.63
C LEU A 29 -10.40 8.43 -25.56
N THR A 30 -11.10 9.54 -25.85
CA THR A 30 -10.54 10.58 -26.71
C THR A 30 -9.66 11.52 -25.90
N ARG A 31 -8.35 11.42 -26.12
CA ARG A 31 -7.33 12.10 -25.32
C ARG A 31 -7.06 13.53 -25.75
N TYR A 32 -7.05 13.83 -27.05
CA TYR A 32 -6.59 15.12 -27.58
C TYR A 32 -7.74 15.96 -28.14
N VAL A 33 -8.58 16.52 -27.27
CA VAL A 33 -9.72 17.33 -27.72
C VAL A 33 -9.62 18.78 -27.27
N THR A 34 -9.09 19.02 -26.07
CA THR A 34 -8.97 20.36 -25.50
C THR A 34 -7.52 20.85 -25.46
N THR A 35 -7.31 22.16 -25.40
CA THR A 35 -5.97 22.77 -25.23
C THR A 35 -5.26 22.26 -23.98
N PHE A 36 -6.02 21.99 -22.91
CA PHE A 36 -5.50 21.39 -21.68
C PHE A 36 -4.97 19.97 -21.88
N ASP A 37 -5.55 19.20 -22.79
CA ASP A 37 -5.08 17.85 -23.09
C ASP A 37 -3.71 17.86 -23.80
N PHE A 38 -3.44 18.86 -24.65
CA PHE A 38 -2.11 19.05 -25.25
C PHE A 38 -1.06 19.43 -24.21
N PHE A 39 -1.42 20.24 -23.21
CA PHE A 39 -0.54 20.52 -22.08
C PHE A 39 -0.24 19.24 -21.27
N LEU A 40 -1.26 18.42 -20.99
CA LEU A 40 -1.08 17.15 -20.30
C LEU A 40 -0.15 16.20 -21.08
N ALA A 41 -0.27 16.16 -22.41
CA ALA A 41 0.61 15.38 -23.27
C ALA A 41 2.07 15.83 -23.21
N ALA A 42 2.31 17.15 -23.15
CA ALA A 42 3.65 17.68 -22.93
C ALA A 42 4.21 17.25 -21.56
N CYS A 43 3.39 17.27 -20.51
CA CYS A 43 3.78 16.76 -19.19
C CYS A 43 4.10 15.26 -19.21
N GLU A 44 3.34 14.44 -19.94
CA GLU A 44 3.63 12.99 -20.10
C GLU A 44 5.00 12.77 -20.76
N ILE A 45 5.33 13.55 -21.81
CA ILE A 45 6.64 13.46 -22.48
C ILE A 45 7.77 13.87 -21.52
N ILE A 46 7.61 14.97 -20.78
CA ILE A 46 8.58 15.41 -19.78
C ILE A 46 8.77 14.34 -18.69
N PHE A 47 7.69 13.72 -18.23
CA PHE A 47 7.74 12.63 -17.27
C PHE A 47 8.54 11.44 -17.80
N CYS A 48 8.32 11.02 -19.05
CA CYS A 48 9.11 9.96 -19.68
C CYS A 48 10.62 10.28 -19.70
N PHE A 49 11.01 11.52 -20.03
CA PHE A 49 12.42 11.94 -19.97
C PHE A 49 12.99 11.89 -18.55
N PHE A 50 12.21 12.33 -17.56
CA PHE A 50 12.61 12.27 -16.15
C PHE A 50 12.86 10.84 -15.69
N ILE A 51 11.96 9.90 -16.03
CA ILE A 51 12.13 8.48 -15.70
C ILE A 51 13.36 7.89 -16.41
N LEU A 52 13.59 8.20 -17.69
CA LEU A 52 14.80 7.74 -18.39
C LEU A 52 16.09 8.23 -17.72
N TYR A 53 16.11 9.47 -17.26
CA TYR A 53 17.22 10.02 -16.49
C TYR A 53 17.47 9.20 -15.21
N TYR A 54 16.44 8.96 -14.39
CA TYR A 54 16.58 8.14 -13.17
C TYR A 54 16.99 6.71 -13.46
N VAL A 55 16.50 6.10 -14.54
CA VAL A 55 16.92 4.75 -14.93
C VAL A 55 18.43 4.69 -15.14
N VAL A 56 19.00 5.68 -15.85
CA VAL A 56 20.45 5.74 -16.08
C VAL A 56 21.21 6.00 -14.78
N GLU A 57 20.74 6.93 -13.95
CA GLU A 57 21.32 7.23 -12.63
C GLU A 57 21.36 5.98 -11.73
N GLU A 58 20.22 5.30 -11.56
CA GLU A 58 20.11 4.07 -10.75
C GLU A 58 21.01 2.95 -11.27
N ILE A 59 21.08 2.74 -12.59
CA ILE A 59 21.95 1.71 -13.18
C ILE A 59 23.44 2.03 -12.90
N LEU A 60 23.85 3.29 -12.97
CA LEU A 60 25.21 3.70 -12.66
C LEU A 60 25.54 3.47 -11.18
N GLU A 61 24.66 3.88 -10.27
CA GLU A 61 24.84 3.69 -8.83
C GLU A 61 24.89 2.19 -8.45
N ILE A 62 24.02 1.37 -9.03
CA ILE A 62 24.04 -0.09 -8.85
C ILE A 62 25.33 -0.70 -9.37
N ARG A 63 25.89 -0.23 -10.50
CA ARG A 63 27.17 -0.74 -11.01
C ARG A 63 28.36 -0.38 -10.12
N ILE A 64 28.35 0.80 -9.52
CA ILE A 64 29.43 1.28 -8.64
C ILE A 64 29.34 0.59 -7.27
N HIS A 65 28.17 0.59 -6.64
CA HIS A 65 27.98 0.12 -5.26
C HIS A 65 27.53 -1.33 -5.13
N LYS A 66 27.14 -1.99 -6.23
CA LYS A 66 26.72 -3.40 -6.31
C LYS A 66 25.73 -3.79 -5.22
N LEU A 67 26.12 -4.72 -4.34
CA LEU A 67 25.28 -5.25 -3.26
C LEU A 67 25.16 -4.30 -2.07
N HIS A 68 26.07 -3.33 -1.92
CA HIS A 68 25.98 -2.34 -0.85
C HIS A 68 24.81 -1.37 -1.06
N TYR A 69 24.43 -1.15 -2.33
CA TYR A 69 23.34 -0.26 -2.72
C TYR A 69 22.00 -0.67 -2.09
N PHE A 70 21.68 -1.97 -2.12
CA PHE A 70 20.41 -2.51 -1.63
C PHE A 70 20.26 -2.53 -0.10
N ARG A 71 21.31 -2.18 0.64
CA ARG A 71 21.25 -2.12 2.11
C ARG A 71 20.55 -0.86 2.62
N SER A 72 20.46 0.18 1.79
CA SER A 72 19.74 1.41 2.11
C SER A 72 18.26 1.30 1.73
N CYS A 73 17.35 1.47 2.70
CA CYS A 73 15.90 1.43 2.45
C CYS A 73 15.45 2.49 1.43
N TRP A 74 16.10 3.66 1.42
CA TRP A 74 15.78 4.75 0.49
C TRP A 74 16.10 4.38 -0.95
N ASN A 75 17.22 3.71 -1.16
CA ASN A 75 17.67 3.27 -2.48
C ASN A 75 16.73 2.17 -3.01
N CYS A 76 16.26 1.28 -2.13
CA CYS A 76 15.23 0.30 -2.50
C CYS A 76 13.92 0.99 -2.93
N LEU A 77 13.49 2.02 -2.21
CA LEU A 77 12.31 2.82 -2.58
C LEU A 77 12.50 3.52 -3.93
N ASP A 78 13.69 4.04 -4.21
CA ASP A 78 14.03 4.68 -5.48
C ASP A 78 13.91 3.69 -6.66
N VAL A 79 14.46 2.47 -6.52
CA VAL A 79 14.29 1.38 -7.52
C VAL A 79 12.82 1.00 -7.71
N VAL A 80 12.04 0.87 -6.63
CA VAL A 80 10.61 0.52 -6.72
C VAL A 80 9.83 1.56 -7.51
N ILE A 81 10.06 2.86 -7.28
CA ILE A 81 9.42 3.94 -8.03
C ILE A 81 9.77 3.85 -9.52
N VAL A 82 11.05 3.62 -9.86
CA VAL A 82 11.50 3.52 -11.26
C VAL A 82 10.87 2.31 -11.96
N VAL A 83 10.84 1.13 -11.31
CA VAL A 83 10.22 -0.07 -11.87
C VAL A 83 8.72 0.13 -12.10
N LEU A 84 7.99 0.66 -11.12
CA LEU A 84 6.56 0.93 -11.27
C LEU A 84 6.28 1.95 -12.37
N SER A 85 7.11 2.99 -12.49
CA SER A 85 6.99 4.01 -13.53
C SER A 85 7.23 3.43 -14.93
N MET A 86 8.20 2.53 -15.09
CA MET A 86 8.42 1.82 -16.35
C MET A 86 7.23 0.95 -16.74
N VAL A 87 6.62 0.25 -15.77
CA VAL A 87 5.38 -0.52 -16.00
C VAL A 87 4.22 0.40 -16.41
N ALA A 88 4.06 1.54 -15.73
CA ALA A 88 3.02 2.52 -16.06
C ALA A 88 3.17 3.09 -17.48
N ILE A 89 4.40 3.40 -17.90
CA ILE A 89 4.71 3.86 -19.26
C ILE A 89 4.36 2.75 -20.28
N GLY A 90 4.75 1.50 -20.02
CA GLY A 90 4.42 0.35 -20.88
C GLY A 90 2.91 0.18 -21.06
N ILE A 91 2.14 0.27 -19.98
CA ILE A 91 0.67 0.20 -20.02
C ILE A 91 0.09 1.41 -20.77
N ASN A 92 0.64 2.62 -20.60
CA ASN A 92 0.16 3.81 -21.30
C ASN A 92 0.34 3.68 -22.83
N ILE A 93 1.49 3.17 -23.28
CA ILE A 93 1.77 2.93 -24.70
C ILE A 93 0.85 1.85 -25.26
N HIS A 94 0.70 0.72 -24.56
CA HIS A 94 -0.20 -0.36 -24.97
C HIS A 94 -1.66 0.11 -25.07
N ARG A 95 -2.12 0.91 -24.10
CA ARG A 95 -3.44 1.52 -24.11
C ARG A 95 -3.61 2.47 -25.29
N ALA A 96 -2.63 3.34 -25.57
CA ALA A 96 -2.71 4.29 -26.67
C ALA A 96 -2.86 3.60 -28.03
N SER A 97 -2.07 2.55 -28.28
CA SER A 97 -2.16 1.76 -29.52
C SER A 97 -3.51 1.06 -29.70
N ASN A 98 -4.08 0.50 -28.63
CA ASN A 98 -5.35 -0.20 -28.70
C ASN A 98 -6.56 0.72 -28.90
N VAL A 99 -6.49 1.99 -28.45
CA VAL A 99 -7.58 2.95 -28.60
C VAL A 99 -7.74 3.38 -30.07
N GLU A 100 -6.65 3.52 -30.83
CA GLU A 100 -6.71 3.87 -32.25
C GLU A 100 -7.44 2.80 -33.07
N VAL A 101 -7.11 1.52 -32.80
CA VAL A 101 -7.78 0.36 -33.41
C VAL A 101 -9.26 0.33 -33.04
N LEU A 102 -9.60 0.62 -31.79
CA LEU A 102 -10.99 0.63 -31.31
C LEU A 102 -11.83 1.76 -31.91
N LEU A 103 -11.22 2.93 -32.15
CA LEU A 103 -11.90 4.05 -32.80
C LEU A 103 -12.28 3.73 -34.25
N GLN A 104 -11.48 2.93 -34.97
CA GLN A 104 -11.86 2.43 -36.31
C GLN A 104 -13.06 1.49 -36.25
N PHE A 105 -13.13 0.61 -35.26
CA PHE A 105 -14.30 -0.28 -35.09
C PHE A 105 -15.57 0.46 -34.68
N LEU A 106 -15.47 1.61 -34.02
CA LEU A 106 -16.60 2.45 -33.68
C LEU A 106 -17.21 3.21 -34.87
N GLU A 107 -16.45 3.33 -35.96
CA GLU A 107 -16.95 3.89 -37.21
C GLU A 107 -17.95 2.94 -37.90
N ASP A 108 -17.82 1.63 -37.64
CA ASP A 108 -18.76 0.59 -38.09
C ASP A 108 -19.87 0.37 -37.05
N GLN A 109 -21.02 1.05 -37.23
CA GLN A 109 -22.10 1.13 -36.23
C GLN A 109 -22.83 -0.20 -35.93
N ASN A 110 -22.60 -1.27 -36.71
CA ASN A 110 -23.38 -2.51 -36.61
C ASN A 110 -22.76 -3.59 -35.71
N THR A 111 -21.58 -3.35 -35.14
CA THR A 111 -20.88 -4.37 -34.32
C THR A 111 -20.73 -3.88 -32.88
N PHE A 112 -20.91 -4.76 -31.90
CA PHE A 112 -20.70 -4.41 -30.49
C PHE A 112 -19.21 -4.15 -30.21
N PRO A 113 -18.81 -2.93 -29.79
CA PRO A 113 -17.42 -2.63 -29.47
C PRO A 113 -17.05 -3.17 -28.09
N ASN A 114 -16.04 -4.03 -28.02
CA ASN A 114 -15.57 -4.58 -26.75
C ASN A 114 -14.67 -3.57 -26.00
N PHE A 115 -15.26 -2.81 -25.07
CA PHE A 115 -14.55 -1.86 -24.21
C PHE A 115 -13.99 -2.45 -22.90
N GLU A 116 -14.24 -3.74 -22.63
CA GLU A 116 -13.85 -4.36 -21.36
C GLU A 116 -12.32 -4.38 -21.17
N HIS A 117 -11.59 -4.78 -22.21
CA HIS A 117 -10.14 -4.87 -22.14
C HIS A 117 -9.47 -3.49 -21.98
N PRO A 118 -9.81 -2.44 -22.76
CA PRO A 118 -9.34 -1.08 -22.49
C PRO A 118 -9.69 -0.55 -21.09
N ALA A 119 -10.89 -0.85 -20.58
CA ALA A 119 -11.32 -0.44 -19.24
C ALA A 119 -10.50 -1.14 -18.14
N TYR A 120 -10.19 -2.42 -18.30
CA TYR A 120 -9.33 -3.15 -17.38
C TYR A 120 -7.93 -2.51 -17.29
N TRP A 121 -7.29 -2.23 -18.42
CA TRP A 121 -5.97 -1.57 -18.44
C TRP A 121 -6.01 -0.15 -17.86
N GLN A 122 -7.14 0.57 -17.99
CA GLN A 122 -7.35 1.87 -17.36
C GLN A 122 -7.35 1.75 -15.83
N ILE A 123 -8.00 0.73 -15.26
CA ILE A 123 -8.04 0.50 -13.81
C ILE A 123 -6.63 0.16 -13.31
N GLN A 124 -5.92 -0.75 -14.00
CA GLN A 124 -4.57 -1.12 -13.62
C GLN A 124 -3.60 0.08 -13.68
N PHE A 125 -3.71 0.90 -14.73
CA PHE A 125 -2.94 2.14 -14.84
C PHE A 125 -3.23 3.09 -13.66
N ASN A 126 -4.50 3.29 -13.30
CA ASN A 126 -4.88 4.17 -12.19
C ASN A 126 -4.33 3.66 -10.85
N ASN A 127 -4.43 2.36 -10.60
CA ASN A 127 -3.92 1.74 -9.38
C ASN A 127 -2.39 1.90 -9.28
N ILE A 128 -1.66 1.61 -10.35
CA ILE A 128 -0.20 1.77 -10.38
C ILE A 128 0.19 3.23 -10.22
N ALA A 129 -0.48 4.16 -10.92
CA ALA A 129 -0.22 5.59 -10.79
C ALA A 129 -0.45 6.09 -9.35
N ALA A 130 -1.53 5.66 -8.70
CA ALA A 130 -1.80 6.00 -7.31
C ALA A 130 -0.70 5.49 -6.36
N VAL A 131 -0.23 4.26 -6.55
CA VAL A 131 0.87 3.66 -5.78
C VAL A 131 2.18 4.41 -6.01
N ILE A 132 2.51 4.79 -7.26
CA ILE A 132 3.69 5.61 -7.58
C ILE A 132 3.63 6.94 -6.84
N VAL A 133 2.50 7.66 -6.95
CA VAL A 133 2.32 8.95 -6.28
C VAL A 133 2.48 8.82 -4.77
N PHE A 134 1.93 7.77 -4.17
CA PHE A 134 2.11 7.47 -2.74
C PHE A 134 3.59 7.30 -2.36
N PHE A 135 4.36 6.51 -3.12
CA PHE A 135 5.79 6.36 -2.86
C PHE A 135 6.60 7.64 -3.10
N VAL A 136 6.23 8.46 -4.10
CA VAL A 136 6.84 9.76 -4.32
C VAL A 136 6.61 10.70 -3.13
N TRP A 137 5.42 10.69 -2.53
CA TRP A 137 5.16 11.42 -1.28
C TRP A 137 6.01 10.89 -0.12
N ILE A 138 6.17 9.58 0.01
CA ILE A 138 7.07 9.00 1.03
C ILE A 138 8.53 9.43 0.79
N LYS A 139 8.99 9.49 -0.48
CA LYS A 139 10.35 9.92 -0.82
C LYS A 139 10.65 11.34 -0.32
N LEU A 140 9.65 12.21 -0.18
CA LEU A 140 9.83 13.55 0.41
C LEU A 140 10.37 13.50 1.85
N PHE A 141 10.08 12.44 2.63
CA PHE A 141 10.66 12.29 3.98
C PHE A 141 12.19 12.21 3.97
N LYS A 142 12.81 11.69 2.89
CA LYS A 142 14.27 11.66 2.73
C LYS A 142 14.86 13.08 2.78
N PHE A 143 14.18 14.04 2.16
CA PHE A 143 14.64 15.43 2.03
C PHE A 143 14.24 16.32 3.22
N ILE A 144 13.16 15.97 3.94
CA ILE A 144 12.70 16.71 5.13
C ILE A 144 13.60 16.50 6.36
N ASN A 145 14.45 15.47 6.35
CA ASN A 145 15.41 15.18 7.42
C ASN A 145 16.53 16.23 7.62
N PHE A 146 16.45 17.38 6.94
CA PHE A 146 17.37 18.51 7.16
C PHE A 146 17.22 19.16 8.54
N ASN A 147 16.04 19.04 9.18
CA ASN A 147 15.83 19.52 10.54
C ASN A 147 16.27 18.48 11.58
N ARG A 148 17.00 18.90 12.63
CA ARG A 148 17.52 18.03 13.70
C ARG A 148 16.43 17.18 14.37
N THR A 149 15.24 17.76 14.60
CA THR A 149 14.12 17.04 15.22
C THR A 149 13.55 15.93 14.34
N MET A 150 13.49 16.16 13.02
CA MET A 150 12.99 15.16 12.06
C MET A 150 14.01 14.05 11.82
N SER A 151 15.30 14.40 11.77
CA SER A 151 16.38 13.43 11.72
C SER A 151 16.39 12.50 12.94
N GLN A 152 16.09 13.02 14.15
CA GLN A 152 15.93 12.21 15.36
C GLN A 152 14.80 11.18 15.23
N LEU A 153 13.62 11.58 14.72
CA LEU A 153 12.49 10.67 14.52
C LEU A 153 12.80 9.58 13.47
N SER A 154 13.39 9.98 12.34
CA SER A 154 13.82 9.07 11.27
C SER A 154 14.85 8.04 11.77
N THR A 155 15.84 8.51 12.55
CA THR A 155 16.86 7.63 13.16
C THR A 155 16.23 6.67 14.17
N THR A 156 15.28 7.14 14.98
CA THR A 156 14.53 6.30 15.93
C THR A 156 13.78 5.19 15.20
N MET A 157 13.04 5.54 14.14
CA MET A 157 12.28 4.58 13.34
C MET A 157 13.18 3.53 12.67
N SER A 158 14.34 3.95 12.16
CA SER A 158 15.32 3.04 11.55
C SER A 158 15.95 2.09 12.58
N ARG A 159 16.25 2.57 13.80
CA ARG A 159 16.81 1.73 14.87
C ARG A 159 15.80 0.73 15.41
N CYS A 160 14.57 1.16 15.69
CA CYS A 160 13.55 0.26 16.24
C CYS A 160 13.01 -0.73 15.21
N ALA A 161 13.17 -0.48 13.90
CA ALA A 161 12.66 -1.34 12.84
C ALA A 161 13.07 -2.82 12.98
N LYS A 162 14.30 -3.10 13.44
CA LYS A 162 14.78 -4.48 13.63
C LYS A 162 14.02 -5.19 14.75
N ASP A 163 13.82 -4.52 15.88
CA ASP A 163 13.13 -5.08 17.04
C ASP A 163 11.62 -5.19 16.76
N LEU A 164 11.06 -4.18 16.09
CA LEU A 164 9.68 -4.20 15.58
C LEU A 164 9.46 -5.33 14.59
N PHE A 165 10.41 -5.63 13.71
CA PHE A 165 10.29 -6.75 12.77
C PHE A 165 10.27 -8.10 13.51
N GLY A 166 11.13 -8.28 14.52
CA GLY A 166 11.09 -9.46 15.39
C GLY A 166 9.76 -9.62 16.12
N PHE A 167 9.24 -8.52 16.67
CA PHE A 167 7.93 -8.50 17.32
C PHE A 167 6.78 -8.76 16.33
N ALA A 168 6.84 -8.20 15.12
CA ALA A 168 5.82 -8.38 14.10
C ALA A 168 5.63 -9.85 13.74
N ILE A 169 6.72 -10.64 13.70
CA ILE A 169 6.62 -12.09 13.47
C ILE A 169 5.81 -12.76 14.59
N MET A 170 6.11 -12.47 15.86
CA MET A 170 5.35 -13.00 16.99
C MET A 170 3.88 -12.56 16.95
N PHE A 171 3.63 -11.29 16.64
CA PHE A 171 2.29 -10.74 16.46
C PHE A 171 1.52 -11.52 15.39
N PHE A 172 2.09 -11.68 14.18
CA PHE A 172 1.42 -12.37 13.08
C PHE A 172 1.16 -13.85 13.37
N ILE A 173 2.03 -14.54 14.11
CA ILE A 173 1.77 -15.93 14.51
C ILE A 173 0.50 -16.03 15.37
N ILE A 174 0.39 -15.19 16.40
CA ILE A 174 -0.78 -15.20 17.28
C ILE A 174 -2.01 -14.70 16.51
N PHE A 175 -1.86 -13.64 15.72
CA PHE A 175 -2.94 -13.05 14.92
C PHE A 175 -3.54 -14.08 13.94
N LEU A 176 -2.70 -14.76 13.15
CA LEU A 176 -3.14 -15.80 12.22
C LEU A 176 -3.72 -17.03 12.95
N ALA A 177 -3.22 -17.38 14.13
CA ALA A 177 -3.80 -18.45 14.94
C ALA A 177 -5.24 -18.13 15.36
N TYR A 178 -5.51 -16.89 15.80
CA TYR A 178 -6.88 -16.46 16.05
C TYR A 178 -7.70 -16.37 14.77
N ALA A 179 -7.11 -15.97 13.63
CA ALA A 179 -7.83 -15.90 12.35
C ALA A 179 -8.31 -17.29 11.93
N GLN A 180 -7.43 -18.29 12.07
CA GLN A 180 -7.75 -19.69 11.81
C GLN A 180 -8.83 -20.21 12.77
N LEU A 181 -8.72 -19.89 14.06
CA LEU A 181 -9.75 -20.26 15.05
C LEU A 181 -11.10 -19.65 14.71
N ALA A 182 -11.14 -18.37 14.36
CA ALA A 182 -12.36 -17.66 13.99
C ALA A 182 -12.99 -18.25 12.72
N TYR A 183 -12.18 -18.52 11.70
CA TYR A 183 -12.63 -19.15 10.46
C TYR A 183 -13.28 -20.52 10.73
N LEU A 184 -12.67 -21.36 11.57
CA LEU A 184 -13.17 -22.69 11.87
C LEU A 184 -14.44 -22.67 12.75
N VAL A 185 -14.58 -21.70 13.66
CA VAL A 185 -15.72 -21.62 14.57
C VAL A 185 -16.90 -20.86 13.96
N PHE A 186 -16.65 -19.71 13.32
CA PHE A 186 -17.68 -18.78 12.88
C PHE A 186 -17.90 -18.76 11.36
N GLY A 187 -16.98 -19.31 10.56
CA GLY A 187 -17.02 -19.15 9.10
C GLY A 187 -18.21 -19.79 8.37
N THR A 188 -19.03 -20.61 9.07
CA THR A 188 -20.27 -21.16 8.52
C THR A 188 -21.52 -20.36 8.90
N GLN A 189 -21.43 -19.47 9.89
CA GLN A 189 -22.56 -18.78 10.50
C GLN A 189 -22.48 -17.26 10.35
N VAL A 190 -21.28 -16.70 10.20
CA VAL A 190 -21.04 -15.25 10.20
C VAL A 190 -20.30 -14.87 8.92
N ASP A 191 -20.89 -13.96 8.15
CA ASP A 191 -20.37 -13.52 6.85
C ASP A 191 -18.99 -12.85 6.99
N ASP A 192 -18.75 -12.08 8.05
CA ASP A 192 -17.47 -11.45 8.37
C ASP A 192 -16.31 -12.46 8.55
N PHE A 193 -16.61 -13.75 8.75
CA PHE A 193 -15.64 -14.83 8.88
C PHE A 193 -15.75 -15.88 7.74
N SER A 194 -16.47 -15.58 6.67
CA SER A 194 -16.81 -16.55 5.61
C SER A 194 -15.60 -17.06 4.83
N THR A 195 -14.59 -16.20 4.64
CA THR A 195 -13.31 -16.54 4.02
C THR A 195 -12.15 -16.23 4.95
N PHE A 196 -11.05 -16.97 4.82
CA PHE A 196 -9.85 -16.72 5.63
C PHE A 196 -9.28 -15.30 5.44
N GLN A 197 -9.38 -14.76 4.23
CA GLN A 197 -8.96 -13.39 3.94
C GLN A 197 -9.85 -12.35 4.64
N GLU A 198 -11.17 -12.52 4.61
CA GLU A 198 -12.09 -11.66 5.35
C GLU A 198 -11.89 -11.77 6.86
N CYS A 199 -11.60 -12.96 7.40
CA CYS A 199 -11.28 -13.13 8.83
C CYS A 199 -10.13 -12.24 9.28
N ILE A 200 -9.05 -12.14 8.47
CA ILE A 200 -7.90 -11.27 8.75
C ILE A 200 -8.34 -9.81 8.80
N PHE A 201 -9.16 -9.35 7.85
CA PHE A 201 -9.67 -7.97 7.83
C PHE A 201 -10.61 -7.69 8.99
N THR A 202 -11.51 -8.61 9.30
CA THR A 202 -12.44 -8.53 10.44
C THR A 202 -11.68 -8.42 11.74
N GLN A 203 -10.58 -9.15 11.93
CA GLN A 203 -9.74 -8.99 13.12
C GLN A 203 -9.09 -7.61 13.23
N PHE A 204 -8.66 -7.01 12.12
CA PHE A 204 -8.21 -5.61 12.14
C PHE A 204 -9.36 -4.66 12.51
N ARG A 205 -10.57 -4.89 12.00
CA ARG A 205 -11.77 -4.12 12.39
C ARG A 205 -12.07 -4.26 13.89
N ILE A 206 -11.89 -5.45 14.46
CA ILE A 206 -11.98 -5.69 15.91
C ILE A 206 -11.00 -4.84 16.70
N ILE A 207 -9.74 -4.75 16.27
CA ILE A 207 -8.73 -3.91 16.93
C ILE A 207 -9.09 -2.42 16.85
N LEU A 208 -9.71 -1.99 15.74
CA LEU A 208 -10.18 -0.62 15.54
C LEU A 208 -11.49 -0.30 16.28
N GLY A 209 -12.18 -1.31 16.81
CA GLY A 209 -13.44 -1.18 17.55
C GLY A 209 -14.71 -1.24 16.70
N ASP A 210 -14.61 -1.62 15.41
CA ASP A 210 -15.76 -1.80 14.51
C ASP A 210 -16.16 -3.28 14.45
N ILE A 211 -17.22 -3.67 15.18
CA ILE A 211 -17.54 -5.08 15.44
C ILE A 211 -19.04 -5.29 15.59
N ASN A 212 -19.55 -6.34 14.96
CA ASN A 212 -20.88 -6.87 15.24
C ASN A 212 -20.82 -8.05 16.23
N PHE A 213 -20.65 -7.73 17.52
CA PHE A 213 -20.53 -8.77 18.57
C PHE A 213 -21.79 -9.63 18.70
N ALA A 214 -22.97 -9.09 18.36
CA ALA A 214 -24.23 -9.81 18.43
C ALA A 214 -24.23 -11.06 17.54
N GLU A 215 -23.73 -10.96 16.32
CA GLU A 215 -23.64 -12.10 15.38
C GLU A 215 -22.66 -13.18 15.88
N ILE A 216 -21.56 -12.77 16.52
CA ILE A 216 -20.57 -13.69 17.10
C ILE A 216 -21.16 -14.48 18.28
N GLU A 217 -21.93 -13.81 19.14
CA GLU A 217 -22.59 -14.44 20.29
C GLU A 217 -23.73 -15.38 19.84
N GLU A 218 -24.50 -14.97 18.84
CA GLU A 218 -25.57 -15.80 18.26
C GLU A 218 -25.03 -17.05 17.57
N ALA A 219 -23.91 -16.94 16.85
CA ALA A 219 -23.27 -18.07 16.18
C ALA A 219 -22.75 -19.12 17.18
N ASN A 220 -22.12 -18.68 18.28
CA ASN A 220 -21.73 -19.58 19.36
C ASN A 220 -21.71 -18.89 20.71
N ARG A 221 -22.74 -19.14 21.53
CA ARG A 221 -22.92 -18.51 22.84
C ARG A 221 -21.79 -18.76 23.85
N VAL A 222 -21.00 -19.83 23.67
CA VAL A 222 -19.89 -20.16 24.58
C VAL A 222 -18.56 -19.73 23.97
N LEU A 223 -18.23 -20.20 22.77
CA LEU A 223 -16.94 -19.90 22.14
C LEU A 223 -16.84 -18.47 21.62
N GLY A 224 -17.96 -17.83 21.25
CA GLY A 224 -18.02 -16.44 20.79
C GLY A 224 -17.46 -15.45 21.81
N PRO A 225 -18.07 -15.33 23.00
CA PRO A 225 -17.54 -14.47 24.06
C PRO A 225 -16.13 -14.83 24.50
N ILE A 226 -15.79 -16.13 24.59
CA ILE A 226 -14.44 -16.57 24.98
C ILE A 226 -13.40 -16.11 23.95
N TYR A 227 -13.66 -16.34 22.65
CA TYR A 227 -12.80 -15.89 21.56
C TYR A 227 -12.61 -14.38 21.63
N PHE A 228 -13.72 -13.64 21.73
CA PHE A 228 -13.69 -12.19 21.74
C PHE A 228 -12.90 -11.62 22.93
N THR A 229 -13.22 -12.07 24.15
CA THR A 229 -12.54 -11.60 25.37
C THR A 229 -11.06 -11.95 25.34
N THR A 230 -10.69 -13.17 24.94
CA THR A 230 -9.28 -13.56 24.87
C THR A 230 -8.53 -12.81 23.76
N PHE A 231 -9.14 -12.63 22.59
CA PHE A 231 -8.57 -11.84 21.50
C PHE A 231 -8.31 -10.40 21.93
N VAL A 232 -9.30 -9.70 22.49
CA VAL A 232 -9.14 -8.32 22.95
C VAL A 232 -8.08 -8.24 24.06
N PHE A 233 -8.07 -9.18 25.01
CA PHE A 233 -7.08 -9.20 26.06
C PHE A 233 -5.65 -9.32 25.51
N PHE A 234 -5.37 -10.30 24.66
CA PHE A 234 -4.03 -10.53 24.12
C PHE A 234 -3.63 -9.49 23.07
N MET A 235 -4.50 -9.14 22.14
CA MET A 235 -4.16 -8.23 21.03
C MET A 235 -4.09 -6.78 21.49
N PHE A 236 -5.09 -6.32 22.25
CA PHE A 236 -5.16 -4.93 22.66
C PHE A 236 -4.28 -4.63 23.87
N PHE A 237 -4.40 -5.41 24.95
CA PHE A 237 -3.68 -5.07 26.18
C PHE A 237 -2.23 -5.55 26.21
N ILE A 238 -1.90 -6.66 25.56
CA ILE A 238 -0.52 -7.18 25.57
C ILE A 238 0.23 -6.68 24.35
N LEU A 239 -0.23 -7.02 23.15
CA LEU A 239 0.55 -6.82 21.93
C LEU A 239 0.68 -5.34 21.52
N LEU A 240 -0.39 -4.54 21.57
CA LEU A 240 -0.27 -3.09 21.30
C LEU A 240 0.60 -2.37 22.33
N ASN A 241 0.50 -2.72 23.61
CA ASN A 241 1.33 -2.10 24.65
C ASN A 241 2.81 -2.50 24.51
N MET A 242 3.09 -3.72 24.07
CA MET A 242 4.46 -4.15 23.77
C MET A 242 5.04 -3.39 22.57
N PHE A 243 4.24 -3.16 21.52
CA PHE A 243 4.64 -2.32 20.38
C PHE A 243 5.00 -0.89 20.82
N LEU A 244 4.17 -0.29 21.67
CA LEU A 244 4.43 1.05 22.22
C LEU A 244 5.68 1.09 23.11
N ALA A 245 5.90 0.06 23.92
CA ALA A 245 7.08 -0.04 24.78
C ALA A 245 8.38 -0.06 23.97
N ILE A 246 8.46 -0.90 22.91
CA ILE A 246 9.64 -0.98 22.04
C ILE A 246 9.96 0.39 21.42
N ILE A 247 8.93 1.09 20.90
CA ILE A 247 9.12 2.42 20.30
C ILE A 247 9.60 3.43 21.34
N ASN A 248 8.99 3.44 22.53
CA ASN A 248 9.32 4.38 23.59
C ASN A 248 10.73 4.19 24.14
N ASP A 249 11.18 2.94 24.28
CA ASP A 249 12.53 2.60 24.73
C ASP A 249 13.57 3.07 23.70
N THR A 250 13.40 2.74 22.41
CA THR A 250 14.32 3.21 21.37
C THR A 250 14.29 4.73 21.21
N TYR A 251 13.13 5.37 21.36
CA TYR A 251 13.02 6.83 21.33
C TYR A 251 13.80 7.48 22.47
N SER A 252 13.70 6.91 23.67
CA SER A 252 14.42 7.39 24.85
C SER A 252 15.93 7.22 24.68
N GLU A 253 16.37 6.08 24.13
CA GLU A 253 17.79 5.80 23.83
C GLU A 253 18.36 6.79 22.79
N VAL A 254 17.67 7.02 21.68
CA VAL A 254 18.13 7.98 20.65
C VAL A 254 18.19 9.40 21.22
N LYS A 255 17.24 9.76 22.10
CA LYS A 255 17.23 11.06 22.77
C LYS A 255 18.41 11.22 23.72
N SER A 256 18.79 10.18 24.47
CA SER A 256 19.98 10.20 25.33
C SER A 256 21.28 10.29 24.53
N ASP A 257 21.40 9.54 23.43
CA ASP A 257 22.59 9.58 22.55
C ASP A 257 22.82 10.99 21.97
N LEU A 258 21.76 11.64 21.50
CA LEU A 258 21.83 13.00 20.96
C LEU A 258 22.22 14.03 22.03
N ALA A 259 21.75 13.84 23.27
CA ALA A 259 22.13 14.70 24.39
C ALA A 259 23.61 14.54 24.76
N GLN A 260 24.13 13.31 24.76
CA GLN A 260 25.55 13.03 24.99
C GLN A 260 26.44 13.63 23.89
N GLN A 261 26.10 13.43 22.61
CA GLN A 261 26.84 14.01 21.49
C GLN A 261 26.92 15.55 21.57
N LYS A 262 25.84 16.19 22.01
CA LYS A 262 25.82 17.64 22.21
C LYS A 262 26.76 18.07 23.34
N ALA A 263 26.74 17.36 24.46
CA ALA A 263 27.62 17.64 25.59
C ALA A 263 29.11 17.43 25.25
N GLU A 264 29.44 16.39 24.48
CA GLU A 264 30.81 16.15 24.01
C GLU A 264 31.30 17.23 23.04
N MET A 265 30.45 17.72 22.12
CA MET A 265 30.78 18.86 21.27
C MET A 265 31.06 20.12 22.10
N GLU A 266 30.20 20.45 23.07
CA GLU A 266 30.39 21.62 23.94
C GLU A 266 31.69 21.50 24.76
N LEU A 267 32.01 20.31 25.27
CA LEU A 267 33.25 20.07 26.00
C LEU A 267 34.49 20.20 25.10
N SER A 268 34.42 19.67 23.87
CA SER A 268 35.51 19.78 22.88
C SER A 268 35.77 21.24 22.47
N ASP A 269 34.71 22.06 22.34
CA ASP A 269 34.84 23.49 22.05
C ASP A 269 35.44 24.26 23.22
N LEU A 270 35.17 23.85 24.46
CA LEU A 270 35.77 24.43 25.65
C LEU A 270 37.26 24.11 25.80
N ILE A 271 37.69 22.88 25.46
CA ILE A 271 39.10 22.45 25.54
C ILE A 271 39.97 23.09 24.45
N ARG A 272 39.37 23.50 23.32
CA ARG A 272 40.08 24.11 22.18
C ARG A 272 40.32 25.63 22.34
N LYS A 273 39.76 26.26 23.38
CA LYS A 273 39.94 27.68 23.71
C LYS A 273 40.99 27.86 24.80
#